data_AF-A0A5B0P0A4-F1
#
_entry.id   AF-A0A5B0P0A4-F1
#
_cell.length_a   1.000
_cell.length_b   1.000
_cell.length_c   1.000
_cell.angle_alpha   90.00
_cell.angle_beta   90.00
_cell.angle_gamma   90.00
#
_symmetry.space_group_name_H-M   'P 1'
#
loop_
_entity.id
_entity.type
_entity.pdbx_description
1 polymer ?
#
loop_
_entity_poly.entity_id
_entity_poly.type
_entity_poly.pdbx_seq_one_letter_code
_entity_poly.pdbx_strand_id
1 'polypeptide(L)'
;MASGRPHPVGFKNGTDGSIGVAIDAIKSAAAPHAFVAMNHEGVASISRTPGNQDLHLILRGGNKGPNYAEIHVAEAIKSISKQMPLKHPSIMIDCSHGNSQKDHRNQRKVVHSICDQLKAGNPFISGVMLESNIHEGRQELPSKGPGGLKYGVSITDACIDFEATISLLIDLQLAVVLRRRFVDGLLADDNKTLLSAFDLLPSILE
;
A
#
# COMPACT_ATOMS: atom_id res chain seq x y z
N MET A 1 13.02 -3.85 -14.81
CA MET A 1 13.58 -3.11 -13.64
C MET A 1 13.18 -3.74 -12.30
N ALA A 2 11.89 -3.83 -11.96
CA ALA A 2 11.44 -4.30 -10.63
C ALA A 2 11.89 -5.74 -10.30
N SER A 3 11.96 -6.61 -11.30
CA SER A 3 12.40 -8.02 -11.20
C SER A 3 13.85 -8.23 -10.74
N GLY A 4 14.68 -7.18 -10.76
CA GLY A 4 16.09 -7.24 -10.35
C GLY A 4 16.41 -6.44 -9.10
N ARG A 5 15.39 -5.98 -8.36
CA ARG A 5 15.61 -5.17 -7.16
C ARG A 5 15.83 -6.07 -5.94
N PRO A 6 16.82 -5.77 -5.08
CA PRO A 6 17.11 -6.56 -3.87
C PRO A 6 16.18 -6.21 -2.70
N HIS A 7 15.08 -5.51 -2.95
CA HIS A 7 14.15 -5.02 -1.94
C HIS A 7 12.70 -5.14 -2.45
N PRO A 8 11.70 -5.08 -1.55
CA PRO A 8 10.30 -5.13 -1.95
C PRO A 8 9.93 -4.00 -2.92
N VAL A 9 8.97 -4.26 -3.80
CA VAL A 9 8.45 -3.28 -4.76
C VAL A 9 6.92 -3.29 -4.77
N GLY A 10 6.33 -2.11 -4.60
CA GLY A 10 4.88 -1.92 -4.65
C GLY A 10 4.43 -1.36 -6.00
N PHE A 11 3.33 -1.89 -6.53
CA PHE A 11 2.72 -1.40 -7.77
C PHE A 11 1.40 -0.70 -7.47
N LYS A 12 1.34 0.61 -7.76
CA LYS A 12 0.12 1.42 -7.63
C LYS A 12 -0.93 0.98 -8.67
N ASN A 13 -2.20 0.93 -8.26
CA ASN A 13 -3.32 0.77 -9.19
C ASN A 13 -3.35 1.92 -10.22
N GLY A 14 -4.00 1.67 -11.36
CA GLY A 14 -4.17 2.65 -12.45
C GLY A 14 -4.89 3.91 -11.98
N THR A 15 -4.64 5.04 -12.66
CA THR A 15 -5.29 6.33 -12.34
C THR A 15 -6.80 6.30 -12.49
N ASP A 16 -7.34 5.35 -13.26
CA ASP A 16 -8.77 5.08 -13.41
C ASP A 16 -9.35 4.22 -12.26
N GLY A 17 -8.53 3.82 -11.29
CA GLY A 17 -8.90 2.94 -10.18
C GLY A 17 -8.71 1.44 -10.46
N SER A 18 -8.33 1.05 -11.69
CA SER A 18 -8.19 -0.36 -12.06
C SER A 18 -6.96 -1.01 -11.40
N ILE A 19 -7.15 -2.17 -10.78
CA ILE A 19 -6.06 -2.94 -10.15
C ILE A 19 -5.38 -3.93 -11.12
N GLY A 20 -5.99 -4.18 -12.29
CA GLY A 20 -5.50 -5.17 -13.26
C GLY A 20 -4.07 -4.90 -13.73
N VAL A 21 -3.78 -3.65 -14.11
CA VAL A 21 -2.43 -3.24 -14.55
C VAL A 21 -1.39 -3.47 -13.46
N ALA A 22 -1.73 -3.24 -12.20
CA ALA A 22 -0.82 -3.48 -11.08
C ALA A 22 -0.62 -4.99 -10.83
N ILE A 23 -1.67 -5.80 -10.93
CA ILE A 23 -1.56 -7.27 -10.82
C ILE A 23 -0.69 -7.85 -11.94
N ASP A 24 -0.87 -7.38 -13.18
CA ASP A 24 -0.05 -7.83 -14.32
C ASP A 24 1.41 -7.40 -14.15
N ALA A 25 1.66 -6.21 -13.61
CA ALA A 25 3.00 -5.75 -13.27
C ALA A 25 3.64 -6.60 -12.17
N ILE A 26 2.88 -7.00 -11.14
CA ILE A 26 3.34 -7.93 -10.09
C ILE A 26 3.71 -9.29 -10.70
N LYS A 27 2.86 -9.86 -11.55
CA LYS A 27 3.14 -11.13 -12.24
C LYS A 27 4.41 -11.05 -13.07
N SER A 28 4.53 -9.99 -13.87
CA SER A 28 5.70 -9.77 -14.72
C SER A 28 6.97 -9.62 -13.88
N ALA A 29 6.95 -8.79 -12.85
CA ALA A 29 8.11 -8.56 -12.01
C ALA A 29 8.54 -9.79 -11.17
N ALA A 30 7.63 -10.74 -10.91
CA ALA A 30 7.94 -11.99 -10.24
C ALA A 30 8.74 -12.98 -11.10
N ALA A 31 8.73 -12.82 -12.42
CA ALA A 31 9.43 -13.69 -13.35
C ALA A 31 10.88 -13.20 -13.64
N PRO A 32 11.78 -14.10 -14.06
CA PRO A 32 13.07 -13.71 -14.62
C PRO A 32 12.90 -12.91 -15.92
N HIS A 33 13.79 -11.94 -16.16
CA HIS A 33 13.82 -11.14 -17.40
C HIS A 33 15.23 -11.02 -17.95
N ALA A 34 15.34 -10.84 -19.28
CA ALA A 34 16.55 -10.38 -19.96
C ALA A 34 16.21 -9.13 -20.80
N PHE A 35 16.95 -8.03 -20.62
CA PHE A 35 16.68 -6.75 -21.29
C PHE A 35 17.96 -5.93 -21.46
N VAL A 36 17.95 -4.96 -22.38
CA VAL A 36 19.09 -4.03 -22.57
C VAL A 36 19.05 -2.95 -21.49
N ALA A 37 20.18 -2.75 -20.81
CA ALA A 37 20.36 -1.74 -19.77
C ALA A 37 21.80 -1.21 -19.76
N MET A 38 22.08 -0.16 -18.99
CA MET A 38 23.47 0.25 -18.74
C MET A 38 24.06 -0.55 -17.58
N ASN A 39 25.31 -1.00 -17.71
CA ASN A 39 26.08 -1.55 -16.59
C ASN A 39 26.67 -0.42 -15.72
N HIS A 40 27.43 -0.80 -14.69
CA HIS A 40 28.04 0.16 -13.75
C HIS A 40 29.10 1.05 -14.41
N GLU A 41 29.65 0.62 -15.54
CA GLU A 41 30.60 1.35 -16.36
C GLU A 41 29.93 2.31 -17.36
N GLY A 42 28.59 2.40 -17.36
CA GLY A 42 27.83 3.27 -18.26
C GLY A 42 27.71 2.73 -19.70
N VAL A 43 28.03 1.46 -19.93
CA VAL A 43 27.98 0.80 -21.23
C VAL A 43 26.69 0.00 -21.38
N ALA A 44 26.07 0.08 -22.56
CA ALA A 44 24.91 -0.74 -22.88
C ALA A 44 25.27 -2.24 -22.86
N SER A 45 24.50 -3.02 -22.10
CA SER A 45 24.71 -4.45 -21.90
C SER A 45 23.37 -5.19 -21.75
N ILE A 46 23.40 -6.51 -21.89
CA ILE A 46 22.23 -7.36 -21.61
C ILE A 46 22.20 -7.64 -20.11
N SER A 47 21.22 -7.08 -19.41
CA SER A 47 20.93 -7.37 -18.01
C SER A 47 20.00 -8.58 -17.91
N ARG A 48 20.26 -9.44 -16.92
CA ARG A 48 19.40 -10.57 -16.55
C ARG A 48 18.99 -10.43 -15.09
N THR A 49 17.74 -10.72 -14.80
CA THR A 49 17.18 -10.60 -13.45
C THR A 49 16.46 -11.89 -13.06
N PRO A 50 16.50 -12.31 -11.78
CA PRO A 50 15.91 -13.57 -11.33
C PRO A 50 14.39 -13.49 -11.11
N GLY A 51 13.80 -12.29 -11.12
CA GLY A 51 12.45 -12.07 -10.63
C GLY A 51 12.45 -11.65 -9.16
N ASN A 52 11.43 -10.88 -8.76
CA ASN A 52 11.28 -10.37 -7.41
C ASN A 52 10.02 -10.98 -6.79
N GLN A 53 10.16 -11.70 -5.67
CA GLN A 53 9.00 -12.32 -4.99
C GLN A 53 8.32 -11.36 -4.00
N ASP A 54 9.03 -10.33 -3.54
CA ASP A 54 8.61 -9.37 -2.52
C ASP A 54 7.80 -8.22 -3.13
N LEU A 55 6.68 -8.57 -3.74
CA LEU A 55 5.83 -7.65 -4.49
C LEU A 55 4.46 -7.50 -3.85
N HIS A 56 3.94 -6.27 -3.85
CA HIS A 56 2.65 -5.94 -3.26
C HIS A 56 1.87 -4.95 -4.11
N LEU A 57 0.54 -4.95 -3.94
CA LEU A 57 -0.37 -3.99 -4.56
C LEU A 57 -0.43 -2.72 -3.70
N ILE A 58 -0.45 -1.55 -4.34
CA ILE A 58 -0.72 -0.27 -3.66
C ILE A 58 -2.09 0.26 -4.14
N LEU A 59 -3.04 0.36 -3.22
CA LEU A 59 -4.35 1.00 -3.42
C LEU A 59 -4.23 2.50 -3.14
N ARG A 60 -4.49 3.35 -4.14
CA ARG A 60 -4.24 4.80 -4.11
C ARG A 60 -5.39 5.67 -4.63
N GLY A 61 -6.58 5.09 -4.71
CA GLY A 61 -7.76 5.65 -5.35
C GLY A 61 -7.62 5.77 -6.86
N GLY A 62 -8.52 6.52 -7.47
CA GLY A 62 -8.48 6.86 -8.90
C GLY A 62 -9.63 7.78 -9.28
N ASN A 63 -9.85 7.95 -10.58
CA ASN A 63 -10.93 8.79 -11.11
C ASN A 63 -12.33 8.32 -10.71
N LYS A 64 -12.47 7.04 -10.33
CA LYS A 64 -13.72 6.46 -9.79
C LYS A 64 -13.95 6.74 -8.30
N GLY A 65 -12.97 7.35 -7.63
CA GLY A 65 -13.00 7.67 -6.21
C GLY A 65 -11.95 6.90 -5.38
N PRO A 66 -12.02 7.04 -4.05
CA PRO A 66 -11.16 6.31 -3.12
C PRO A 66 -11.41 4.80 -3.15
N ASN A 67 -10.37 4.01 -2.85
CA ASN A 67 -10.42 2.54 -2.83
C ASN A 67 -9.73 1.93 -1.59
N TYR A 68 -9.83 2.59 -0.43
CA TYR A 68 -9.27 2.13 0.84
C TYR A 68 -10.25 1.38 1.75
N ALA A 69 -11.56 1.49 1.47
CA ALA A 69 -12.59 0.86 2.30
C ALA A 69 -12.54 -0.66 2.16
N GLU A 70 -13.05 -1.36 3.17
CA GLU A 70 -13.01 -2.82 3.29
C GLU A 70 -13.47 -3.55 2.02
N ILE A 71 -14.56 -3.09 1.39
CA ILE A 71 -15.06 -3.68 0.14
C ILE A 71 -14.01 -3.67 -0.99
N HIS A 72 -13.23 -2.61 -1.12
CA HIS A 72 -12.20 -2.48 -2.16
C HIS A 72 -10.98 -3.37 -1.84
N VAL A 73 -10.64 -3.49 -0.55
CA VAL A 73 -9.58 -4.38 -0.08
C VAL A 73 -9.99 -5.84 -0.34
N ALA A 74 -11.23 -6.21 -0.04
CA ALA A 74 -11.78 -7.53 -0.32
C ALA A 74 -11.77 -7.87 -1.82
N GLU A 75 -12.19 -6.94 -2.68
CA GLU A 75 -12.12 -7.09 -4.15
C GLU A 75 -10.69 -7.28 -4.65
N ALA A 76 -9.73 -6.54 -4.08
CA ALA A 76 -8.32 -6.69 -4.41
C ALA A 76 -7.77 -8.06 -3.98
N ILE A 77 -8.09 -8.52 -2.77
CA ILE A 77 -7.73 -9.86 -2.27
C ILE A 77 -8.27 -10.95 -3.19
N LYS A 78 -9.56 -10.88 -3.54
CA LYS A 78 -10.20 -11.82 -4.47
C LYS A 78 -9.50 -11.83 -5.83
N SER A 79 -9.20 -10.65 -6.36
CA SER A 79 -8.56 -10.53 -7.68
C SER A 79 -7.14 -11.09 -7.69
N ILE A 80 -6.35 -10.81 -6.65
CA ILE A 80 -4.99 -11.38 -6.52
C ILE A 80 -5.08 -12.90 -6.39
N SER A 81 -5.93 -13.41 -5.49
CA SER A 81 -6.06 -14.85 -5.23
C SER A 81 -6.52 -15.62 -6.48
N LYS A 82 -7.44 -15.05 -7.25
CA LYS A 82 -7.90 -15.64 -8.52
C LYS A 82 -6.78 -15.69 -9.58
N GLN A 83 -5.97 -14.64 -9.64
CA GLN A 83 -4.99 -14.46 -10.72
C GLN A 83 -3.59 -14.99 -10.40
N MET A 84 -3.26 -15.15 -9.11
CA MET A 84 -1.97 -15.59 -8.58
C MET A 84 -2.22 -16.47 -7.35
N PRO A 85 -2.78 -17.69 -7.51
CA PRO A 85 -3.29 -18.50 -6.39
C PRO A 85 -2.22 -18.93 -5.37
N LEU A 86 -0.95 -18.96 -5.76
CA LEU A 86 0.17 -19.30 -4.87
C LEU A 86 0.76 -18.08 -4.14
N LYS A 87 0.30 -16.86 -4.44
CA LYS A 87 0.83 -15.63 -3.86
C LYS A 87 -0.09 -15.16 -2.73
N HIS A 88 0.47 -14.98 -1.53
CA HIS A 88 -0.23 -14.30 -0.45
C HIS A 88 -0.58 -12.86 -0.86
N PRO A 89 -1.86 -12.45 -0.82
CA PRO A 89 -2.23 -11.06 -1.11
C PRO A 89 -1.60 -10.11 -0.10
N SER A 90 -0.73 -9.21 -0.59
CA SER A 90 -0.10 -8.17 0.22
C SER A 90 -0.51 -6.81 -0.34
N ILE A 91 -1.21 -6.03 0.49
CA ILE A 91 -1.82 -4.76 0.10
C ILE A 91 -1.28 -3.64 0.98
N MET A 92 -0.70 -2.63 0.33
CA MET A 92 -0.41 -1.34 0.93
C MET A 92 -1.48 -0.32 0.52
N ILE A 93 -1.90 0.55 1.43
CA ILE A 93 -2.89 1.58 1.16
C ILE A 93 -2.24 2.97 1.22
N ASP A 94 -2.23 3.68 0.10
CA ASP A 94 -1.82 5.08 -0.01
C ASP A 94 -2.94 5.97 0.51
N CYS A 95 -2.68 6.67 1.60
CA CYS A 95 -3.68 7.49 2.29
C CYS A 95 -3.89 8.85 1.62
N SER A 96 -3.00 9.25 0.69
CA SER A 96 -3.04 10.52 -0.03
C SER A 96 -3.70 10.37 -1.40
N HIS A 97 -3.30 11.17 -2.39
CA HIS A 97 -3.68 11.07 -3.80
C HIS A 97 -5.21 10.92 -4.01
N GLY A 98 -5.62 9.87 -4.72
CA GLY A 98 -7.04 9.62 -5.01
C GLY A 98 -7.83 9.25 -3.75
N ASN A 99 -7.18 8.65 -2.75
CA ASN A 99 -7.82 8.23 -1.52
C ASN A 99 -8.12 9.40 -0.57
N SER A 100 -7.28 10.43 -0.58
CA SER A 100 -7.54 11.69 0.14
C SER A 100 -8.41 12.67 -0.65
N GLN A 101 -8.76 12.35 -1.90
CA GLN A 101 -9.39 13.27 -2.85
C GLN A 101 -8.56 14.56 -3.04
N LYS A 102 -7.23 14.43 -3.00
CA LYS A 102 -6.25 15.53 -3.06
C LYS A 102 -6.38 16.58 -1.94
N ASP A 103 -6.98 16.21 -0.82
CA ASP A 103 -7.03 17.03 0.38
C ASP A 103 -6.26 16.32 1.51
N HIS A 104 -5.10 16.85 1.89
CA HIS A 104 -4.20 16.23 2.87
C HIS A 104 -4.88 15.95 4.22
N ARG A 105 -5.89 16.73 4.58
CA ARG A 105 -6.66 16.57 5.83
C ARG A 105 -7.47 15.27 5.84
N ASN A 106 -7.79 14.74 4.66
CA ASN A 106 -8.52 13.46 4.53
C ASN A 106 -7.62 12.24 4.76
N GLN A 107 -6.29 12.35 4.81
CA GLN A 107 -5.41 11.20 5.10
C GLN A 107 -5.80 10.52 6.42
N ARG A 108 -6.22 11.29 7.43
CA ARG A 108 -6.71 10.78 8.72
C ARG A 108 -7.92 9.84 8.56
N LYS A 109 -8.86 10.19 7.68
CA LYS A 109 -10.06 9.36 7.42
C LYS A 109 -9.66 8.02 6.82
N VAL A 110 -8.69 8.03 5.91
CA VAL A 110 -8.16 6.81 5.31
C VAL A 110 -7.49 5.93 6.37
N VAL A 111 -6.61 6.50 7.19
CA VAL A 111 -5.95 5.78 8.29
C VAL A 111 -6.95 5.18 9.26
N HIS A 112 -7.99 5.91 9.66
CA HIS A 112 -9.00 5.38 10.58
C HIS A 112 -9.76 4.19 9.98
N SER A 113 -10.13 4.24 8.70
CA SER A 113 -10.72 3.09 8.00
C SER A 113 -9.77 1.87 7.94
N ILE A 114 -8.46 2.10 7.78
CA ILE A 114 -7.45 1.03 7.84
C ILE A 114 -7.35 0.46 9.26
N CYS A 115 -7.35 1.33 10.28
CA CYS A 115 -7.30 0.91 11.67
C CYS A 115 -8.48 0.01 12.02
N ASP A 116 -9.69 0.32 11.53
CA ASP A 116 -10.88 -0.48 11.80
C ASP A 116 -10.80 -1.86 11.13
N GLN A 117 -10.30 -1.94 9.89
CA GLN A 117 -10.03 -3.22 9.22
C GLN A 117 -8.96 -4.04 9.94
N LEU A 118 -7.90 -3.41 10.44
CA LEU A 118 -6.87 -4.10 11.22
C LEU A 118 -7.44 -4.65 12.53
N LYS A 119 -8.21 -3.86 13.27
CA LYS A 119 -8.88 -4.29 14.51
C LYS A 119 -9.83 -5.46 14.26
N ALA A 120 -10.48 -5.50 13.10
CA ALA A 120 -11.34 -6.60 12.66
C ALA A 120 -10.59 -7.86 12.21
N GLY A 121 -9.25 -7.88 12.31
CA GLY A 121 -8.46 -9.09 12.04
C GLY A 121 -7.84 -9.16 10.64
N ASN A 122 -8.03 -8.16 9.77
CA ASN A 122 -7.57 -8.24 8.37
C ASN A 122 -6.04 -8.48 8.28
N PRO A 123 -5.59 -9.65 7.77
CA PRO A 123 -4.17 -9.98 7.71
C PRO A 123 -3.49 -9.49 6.42
N PHE A 124 -4.25 -9.08 5.41
CA PHE A 124 -3.75 -8.79 4.05
C PHE A 124 -3.28 -7.34 3.86
N ILE A 125 -3.64 -6.44 4.78
CA ILE A 125 -3.08 -5.08 4.82
C ILE A 125 -1.70 -5.14 5.45
N SER A 126 -0.67 -4.99 4.62
CA SER A 126 0.74 -5.10 4.99
C SER A 126 1.41 -3.75 5.26
N GLY A 127 0.81 -2.64 4.81
CA GLY A 127 1.35 -1.32 5.07
C GLY A 127 0.44 -0.16 4.67
N VAL A 128 0.90 1.05 5.01
CA VAL A 128 0.26 2.31 4.63
C VAL A 128 1.31 3.25 4.05
N MET A 129 0.89 4.19 3.21
CA MET A 129 1.72 5.28 2.70
C MET A 129 1.08 6.61 3.11
N LEU A 130 1.86 7.48 3.75
CA LEU A 130 1.44 8.80 4.24
C LEU A 130 2.32 9.88 3.62
N GLU A 131 1.70 10.99 3.23
CA GLU A 131 2.43 12.19 2.82
C GLU A 131 2.45 13.18 3.98
N SER A 132 3.59 13.24 4.66
CA SER A 132 3.82 14.06 5.85
C SER A 132 5.03 14.96 5.66
N ASN A 133 5.02 16.11 6.33
CA ASN A 133 6.15 17.02 6.40
C ASN A 133 6.16 17.70 7.78
N ILE A 134 7.16 18.54 8.05
CA ILE A 134 7.24 19.27 9.32
C ILE A 134 6.00 20.17 9.51
N HIS A 135 5.56 20.84 8.44
CA HIS A 135 4.36 21.66 8.44
C HIS A 135 3.39 21.21 7.34
N GLU A 136 2.10 21.40 7.59
CA GLU A 136 1.04 20.95 6.68
C GLU A 136 0.96 21.77 5.39
N GLY A 137 0.22 21.22 4.43
CA GLY A 137 -0.12 21.87 3.18
C GLY A 137 1.00 21.81 2.15
N ARG A 138 0.94 22.74 1.21
CA ARG A 138 1.91 22.93 0.13
C ARG A 138 2.13 24.41 -0.15
N GLN A 139 3.22 24.71 -0.83
CA GLN A 139 3.56 26.04 -1.34
C GLN A 139 4.04 25.94 -2.78
N GLU A 140 3.89 27.03 -3.54
CA GLU A 140 4.44 27.12 -4.89
C GLU A 140 5.92 27.49 -4.85
N LEU A 141 6.69 27.02 -5.84
CA LEU A 141 8.05 27.48 -6.04
C LEU A 141 8.03 28.94 -6.52
N PRO A 142 8.65 29.90 -5.80
CA PRO A 142 8.65 31.29 -6.21
C PRO A 142 9.40 31.48 -7.53
N SER A 143 8.90 32.38 -8.39
CA SER A 143 9.50 32.68 -9.70
C SER A 143 10.93 33.22 -9.61
N LYS A 144 11.31 33.83 -8.48
CA LYS A 144 12.65 34.37 -8.21
C LYS A 144 13.64 33.34 -7.65
N GLY A 145 13.24 32.07 -7.58
CA GLY A 145 14.05 30.99 -7.02
C GLY A 145 13.67 30.62 -5.58
N PRO A 146 14.44 29.73 -4.93
CA PRO A 146 14.05 29.11 -3.66
C PRO A 146 14.17 30.03 -2.44
N GLY A 147 14.78 31.22 -2.59
CA GLY A 147 14.93 32.21 -1.53
C GLY A 147 13.57 32.80 -1.14
N GLY A 148 12.93 32.22 -0.13
CA GLY A 148 11.60 32.61 0.34
C GLY A 148 10.63 31.44 0.57
N LEU A 149 11.05 30.21 0.27
CA LEU A 149 10.28 29.03 0.65
C LEU A 149 10.14 28.95 2.17
N LYS A 150 8.92 28.68 2.64
CA LYS A 150 8.67 28.32 4.03
C LYS A 150 9.39 27.02 4.32
N TYR A 151 10.18 27.01 5.39
CA TYR A 151 10.81 25.79 5.89
C TYR A 151 9.75 24.72 6.14
N GLY A 152 10.06 23.45 5.83
CA GLY A 152 9.20 22.32 6.23
C GLY A 152 7.83 22.21 5.56
N VAL A 153 7.53 23.01 4.53
CA VAL A 153 6.28 22.94 3.75
C VAL A 153 6.56 22.37 2.36
N SER A 154 5.77 21.38 1.92
CA SER A 154 5.94 20.71 0.63
C SER A 154 5.83 21.68 -0.55
N ILE A 155 6.64 21.48 -1.60
CA ILE A 155 6.52 22.20 -2.88
C ILE A 155 5.77 21.40 -3.96
N THR A 156 5.30 20.20 -3.62
CA THR A 156 4.55 19.31 -4.51
C THR A 156 3.14 19.10 -3.97
N ASP A 157 2.79 17.88 -3.59
CA ASP A 157 1.51 17.54 -2.98
C ASP A 157 1.45 18.02 -1.54
N ALA A 158 0.25 18.33 -1.07
CA ALA A 158 0.03 18.81 0.28
C ALA A 158 0.24 17.69 1.31
N CYS A 159 0.99 17.97 2.36
CA CYS A 159 1.27 17.01 3.43
C CYS A 159 0.46 17.30 4.70
N ILE A 160 0.28 16.29 5.54
CA ILE A 160 -0.05 16.52 6.96
C ILE A 160 1.18 17.02 7.72
N ASP A 161 0.96 17.71 8.84
CA ASP A 161 2.03 18.17 9.73
C ASP A 161 2.59 17.03 10.60
N PHE A 162 3.64 17.36 11.35
CA PHE A 162 4.36 16.43 12.20
C PHE A 162 3.50 15.90 13.36
N GLU A 163 2.69 16.76 13.98
CA GLU A 163 1.79 16.43 15.08
C GLU A 163 0.69 15.44 14.64
N ALA A 164 0.08 15.68 13.48
CA ALA A 164 -0.84 14.73 12.88
C ALA A 164 -0.15 13.41 12.55
N THR A 165 1.09 13.45 12.05
CA THR A 165 1.86 12.25 11.73
C THR A 165 2.06 11.37 12.97
N ILE A 166 2.51 11.95 14.09
CA ILE A 166 2.65 11.23 15.36
C ILE A 166 1.33 10.61 15.78
N SER A 167 0.25 11.38 15.74
CA SER A 167 -1.08 10.92 16.14
C SER A 167 -1.54 9.70 15.33
N LEU A 168 -1.37 9.75 14.00
CA LEU A 168 -1.77 8.65 13.12
C LEU A 168 -0.89 7.39 13.29
N LEU A 169 0.40 7.55 13.58
CA LEU A 169 1.28 6.43 13.88
C LEU A 169 0.89 5.73 15.18
N ILE A 170 0.46 6.48 16.19
CA ILE A 170 -0.08 5.92 17.45
C ILE A 170 -1.37 5.14 17.18
N ASP A 171 -2.30 5.70 16.39
CA ASP A 171 -3.56 5.03 16.03
C ASP A 171 -3.28 3.69 15.31
N LEU A 172 -2.36 3.68 14.34
CA LEU A 172 -1.94 2.48 13.61
C LEU A 172 -1.28 1.44 14.53
N GLN A 173 -0.39 1.88 15.43
CA GLN A 173 0.24 0.99 16.41
C GLN A 173 -0.81 0.30 17.30
N LEU A 174 -1.79 1.06 17.81
CA LEU A 174 -2.88 0.51 18.61
C LEU A 174 -3.71 -0.50 17.81
N ALA A 175 -4.04 -0.19 16.56
CA ALA A 175 -4.79 -1.10 15.69
C ALA A 175 -4.03 -2.43 15.43
N VAL A 176 -2.72 -2.37 15.23
CA VAL A 176 -1.88 -3.57 15.08
C VAL A 176 -1.85 -4.41 16.36
N VAL A 177 -1.75 -3.79 17.54
CA VAL A 177 -1.81 -4.51 18.82
C VAL A 177 -3.15 -5.20 19.00
N LEU A 178 -4.26 -4.52 18.68
CA LEU A 178 -5.60 -5.09 18.77
C LEU A 178 -5.78 -6.26 17.79
N ARG A 179 -5.28 -6.15 16.56
CA ARG A 179 -5.28 -7.26 15.60
C ARG A 179 -4.56 -8.50 16.14
N ARG A 180 -3.38 -8.32 16.74
CA ARG A 180 -2.62 -9.44 17.31
C ARG A 180 -3.43 -10.15 18.40
N ARG A 181 -4.03 -9.40 19.33
CA ARG A 181 -4.90 -9.96 20.38
C ARG A 181 -6.12 -10.68 19.82
N PHE A 182 -6.73 -10.14 18.77
CA PHE A 182 -7.87 -10.77 18.11
C PHE A 182 -7.49 -12.13 17.51
N VAL A 183 -6.37 -12.19 16.79
CA VAL A 183 -5.85 -13.44 16.21
C VAL A 183 -5.42 -14.43 17.30
N ASP A 184 -4.73 -13.98 18.34
CA ASP A 184 -4.33 -14.83 19.46
C ASP A 184 -5.56 -15.41 20.20
N GLY A 185 -6.62 -14.61 20.36
CA GLY A 185 -7.89 -15.06 20.94
C GLY A 185 -8.58 -16.13 20.11
N LEU A 186 -8.62 -15.96 18.78
CA LEU A 186 -9.13 -16.99 17.86
C LEU A 186 -8.35 -18.30 17.98
N LEU A 187 -7.02 -18.22 17.99
CA LEU A 187 -6.16 -19.41 18.13
C LEU A 187 -6.29 -20.10 19.50
N ALA A 188 -6.57 -19.32 20.56
CA ALA A 188 -6.81 -19.86 21.89
C ALA A 188 -8.17 -20.57 22.01
N ASP A 189 -9.21 -20.04 21.35
CA ASP A 189 -10.53 -20.67 21.28
C ASP A 189 -10.54 -21.90 20.34
N ASP A 190 -9.75 -21.88 19.27
CA ASP A 190 -9.60 -22.97 18.29
C ASP A 190 -8.78 -24.18 18.78
N ASN A 191 -8.20 -24.12 19.98
CA ASN A 191 -7.64 -25.33 20.63
C ASN A 191 -8.73 -26.36 21.04
N LYS A 192 -10.01 -26.12 20.69
CA LYS A 192 -11.08 -27.13 20.70
C LYS A 192 -11.38 -27.75 19.33
N THR A 193 -10.86 -27.22 18.22
CA THR A 193 -11.11 -27.78 16.88
C THR A 193 -10.02 -27.35 15.87
N LEU A 194 -8.86 -27.98 15.95
CA LEU A 194 -7.81 -27.86 14.94
C LEU A 194 -8.28 -28.45 13.60
N LEU A 195 -8.82 -27.63 12.70
CA LEU A 195 -8.81 -27.88 11.25
C LEU A 195 -9.23 -26.71 10.32
N SER A 196 -9.68 -25.53 10.76
CA SER A 196 -10.37 -24.60 9.82
C SER A 196 -9.81 -23.19 9.61
N ALA A 197 -8.60 -22.84 10.08
CA ALA A 197 -8.06 -21.49 9.86
C ALA A 197 -7.81 -21.15 8.36
N PHE A 198 -7.78 -22.14 7.47
CA PHE A 198 -7.77 -21.94 6.01
C PHE A 198 -9.17 -21.95 5.36
N ASP A 199 -10.20 -22.41 6.07
CA ASP A 199 -11.56 -22.61 5.56
C ASP A 199 -12.55 -21.51 5.97
N LEU A 200 -12.14 -20.51 6.75
CA LEU A 200 -12.98 -19.36 7.13
C LEU A 200 -13.00 -18.21 6.11
N LEU A 201 -12.51 -18.45 4.89
CA LEU A 201 -12.48 -17.49 3.77
C LEU A 201 -13.30 -17.88 2.52
N PRO A 202 -14.42 -18.62 2.65
CA PRO A 202 -15.50 -18.50 1.69
C PRO A 202 -16.88 -18.36 2.36
N SER A 203 -17.24 -17.13 2.72
CA SER A 203 -18.66 -16.73 2.82
C SER A 203 -18.92 -15.26 2.45
N ILE A 204 -17.89 -14.50 2.02
CA ILE A 204 -18.06 -13.12 1.50
C ILE A 204 -18.25 -13.14 -0.03
N LEU A 205 -18.60 -14.29 -0.63
CA LEU A 205 -18.77 -14.44 -2.08
C LEU A 205 -19.94 -15.33 -2.48
N GLU A 206 -21.11 -15.07 -1.89
CA GLU A 206 -22.38 -15.25 -2.59
C GLU A 206 -22.96 -13.89 -2.99
#